data_AF-A0A3S0CES8-F1
#
_entry.id   AF-A0A3S0CES8-F1
#
_cell.length_a   1.000
_cell.length_b   1.000
_cell.length_c   1.000
_cell.angle_alpha   90.00
_cell.angle_beta   90.00
_cell.angle_gamma   90.00
#
_symmetry.space_group_name_H-M   'P 1'
#
loop_
_entity.id
_entity.type
_entity.pdbx_description
1 polymer ?
#
loop_
_entity_poly.entity_id
_entity_poly.type
_entity_poly.pdbx_seq_one_letter_code
_entity_poly.pdbx_strand_id
1 'polypeptide(L)'
;MPGESQPTAALSSAVFWPHPARQPSRPQYPERSLYHPQQPRHCGKLGRTDALRPLYRRKPLPGFARRPVPRRPAVQRRTSQRSTDPTTDQPAGQADDRPVSRGANPGSPLRRPTAWIAQANSPDARWQQHELGRRRLLPAMTSTRHPFTPREASGFTLVEMAVVMLILTLLAGGLSAGLGAHLARRAEANTDEALAEARDALLGHVIRKGAFPCPAKSTTDGSENRNAGVCQTYTGLLPWATLGISGTDGWGRRLRYAVTDSYTTKITALNEGDIDIFTRNGNGEVLKLTTEGGRTPVMILSHGANGLGATTSDGQSFPLPASGSDEAINTMLNSRQFYSRGLSENAAAAGGAFDDRVTWLSPNLIANRLISSGNFP
;
A
#
# COMPACT_ATOMS: atom_id res chain seq x y z
N MET A 1 63.76 -12.61 56.79
CA MET A 1 63.71 -11.25 57.37
C MET A 1 62.54 -10.52 56.72
N PRO A 2 61.70 -9.82 57.51
CA PRO A 2 60.25 -10.09 57.57
C PRO A 2 59.38 -8.97 57.00
N GLY A 3 58.06 -9.19 56.93
CA GLY A 3 57.09 -8.15 56.58
C GLY A 3 55.63 -8.63 56.57
N GLU A 4 55.08 -8.73 57.77
CA GLU A 4 53.68 -9.04 58.13
C GLU A 4 52.69 -7.92 57.72
N SER A 5 51.46 -8.26 57.31
CA SER A 5 50.21 -7.58 57.77
C SER A 5 48.92 -8.16 57.15
N GLN A 6 47.87 -8.04 57.94
CA GLN A 6 46.60 -8.77 58.04
C GLN A 6 45.46 -8.41 57.05
N PRO A 7 44.33 -9.15 57.08
CA PRO A 7 43.24 -9.07 56.09
C PRO A 7 42.12 -8.08 56.47
N THR A 8 41.44 -7.52 55.46
CA THR A 8 40.25 -6.66 55.63
C THR A 8 38.95 -7.46 55.58
N ALA A 9 38.10 -7.15 56.56
CA ALA A 9 36.82 -7.77 56.86
C ALA A 9 35.72 -7.48 55.82
N ALA A 10 34.91 -8.49 55.52
CA ALA A 10 33.67 -8.39 54.77
C ALA A 10 32.52 -7.92 55.69
N LEU A 11 31.88 -6.80 55.35
CA LEU A 11 30.67 -6.33 56.01
C LEU A 11 29.42 -6.89 55.32
N SER A 12 28.71 -7.70 56.08
CA SER A 12 27.37 -8.24 55.83
C SER A 12 26.34 -7.10 55.85
N SER A 13 25.51 -7.00 54.81
CA SER A 13 24.30 -6.18 54.80
C SER A 13 23.11 -7.07 54.47
N ALA A 14 22.39 -7.46 55.51
CA ALA A 14 21.12 -8.18 55.41
C ALA A 14 20.02 -7.19 54.98
N VAL A 15 19.42 -7.45 53.81
CA VAL A 15 18.19 -6.78 53.38
C VAL A 15 17.02 -7.73 53.61
N PHE A 16 16.08 -7.23 54.40
CA PHE A 16 14.89 -7.87 54.93
C PHE A 16 13.85 -8.06 53.82
N TRP A 17 13.45 -9.30 53.54
CA TRP A 17 12.35 -9.63 52.63
C TRP A 17 11.00 -9.56 53.37
N PRO A 18 9.95 -8.92 52.82
CA PRO A 18 8.59 -9.12 53.31
C PRO A 18 7.94 -10.34 52.65
N HIS A 19 7.29 -11.17 53.48
CA HIS A 19 6.44 -12.30 53.08
C HIS A 19 5.25 -11.87 52.19
N PRO A 20 4.76 -12.75 51.30
CA PRO A 20 3.57 -12.48 50.49
C PRO A 20 2.27 -12.69 51.28
N ALA A 21 1.34 -11.74 51.13
CA ALA A 21 -0.02 -11.81 51.65
C ALA A 21 -0.86 -12.87 50.91
N ARG A 22 -1.65 -13.62 51.68
CA ARG A 22 -2.69 -14.56 51.21
C ARG A 22 -3.71 -13.85 50.32
N GLN A 23 -4.00 -14.43 49.15
CA GLN A 23 -5.14 -14.07 48.30
C GLN A 23 -6.47 -14.57 48.91
N PRO A 24 -7.57 -13.79 48.81
CA PRO A 24 -8.91 -14.32 48.99
C PRO A 24 -9.41 -15.02 47.70
N SER A 25 -10.03 -16.17 47.89
CA SER A 25 -10.68 -17.01 46.89
C SER A 25 -11.78 -16.27 46.11
N ARG A 26 -11.76 -16.39 44.77
CA ARG A 26 -12.86 -15.94 43.89
C ARG A 26 -14.00 -16.98 43.87
N PRO A 27 -15.27 -16.56 43.82
CA PRO A 27 -16.40 -17.46 43.60
C PRO A 27 -16.52 -17.84 42.12
N GLN A 28 -16.74 -19.15 41.88
CA GLN A 28 -17.19 -19.71 40.61
C GLN A 28 -18.63 -19.25 40.32
N TYR A 29 -18.86 -18.74 39.11
CA TYR A 29 -20.21 -18.62 38.53
C TYR A 29 -20.32 -19.52 37.29
N PRO A 30 -21.47 -20.20 37.09
CA PRO A 30 -21.62 -21.22 36.07
C PRO A 30 -21.92 -20.63 34.68
N GLU A 31 -21.61 -21.46 33.69
CA GLU A 31 -21.80 -21.28 32.26
C GLU A 31 -23.20 -20.78 31.88
N ARG A 32 -23.25 -19.90 30.87
CA ARG A 32 -24.46 -19.67 30.09
C ARG A 32 -24.14 -19.84 28.60
N SER A 33 -24.45 -21.04 28.14
CA SER A 33 -24.63 -21.42 26.74
C SER A 33 -25.68 -20.52 26.09
N LEU A 34 -25.39 -20.00 24.89
CA LEU A 34 -26.32 -19.65 23.81
C LEU A 34 -25.52 -19.01 22.67
N TYR A 35 -25.29 -19.75 21.57
CA TYR A 35 -25.72 -19.41 20.21
C TYR A 35 -25.08 -20.37 19.20
N HIS A 36 -25.94 -21.13 18.55
CA HIS A 36 -25.67 -21.94 17.36
C HIS A 36 -25.55 -21.04 16.12
N PRO A 37 -24.76 -21.45 15.13
CA PRO A 37 -25.23 -21.34 13.75
C PRO A 37 -25.25 -22.70 13.06
N GLN A 38 -26.29 -22.84 12.24
CA GLN A 38 -26.70 -24.05 11.55
C GLN A 38 -25.75 -24.40 10.38
N GLN A 39 -25.47 -25.70 10.22
CA GLN A 39 -24.88 -26.26 9.00
C GLN A 39 -26.00 -26.72 8.04
N PRO A 40 -25.79 -26.61 6.71
CA PRO A 40 -26.76 -27.05 5.72
C PRO A 40 -26.78 -28.57 5.53
N ARG A 41 -27.99 -29.08 5.27
CA ARG A 41 -28.35 -30.50 5.22
C ARG A 41 -27.83 -31.23 3.97
N HIS A 42 -27.60 -32.53 4.20
CA HIS A 42 -27.34 -33.63 3.27
C HIS A 42 -28.02 -33.59 1.90
N CYS A 43 -27.24 -33.98 0.88
CA CYS A 43 -27.70 -34.65 -0.32
C CYS A 43 -27.30 -36.14 -0.22
N GLY A 44 -28.25 -37.03 -0.51
CA GLY A 44 -28.25 -38.42 -0.05
C GLY A 44 -27.28 -39.38 -0.75
N LYS A 45 -27.27 -40.63 -0.25
CA LYS A 45 -27.11 -41.82 -1.09
C LYS A 45 -27.57 -43.09 -0.34
N LEU A 46 -28.49 -43.76 -1.02
CA LEU A 46 -29.00 -45.11 -0.80
C LEU A 46 -27.89 -46.16 -1.06
N GLY A 47 -28.00 -47.30 -0.40
CA GLY A 47 -27.65 -48.60 -0.99
C GLY A 47 -26.30 -49.18 -0.61
N ARG A 48 -26.35 -50.13 0.33
CA ARG A 48 -25.28 -51.06 0.71
C ARG A 48 -25.71 -52.45 0.19
N THR A 49 -24.91 -53.09 -0.68
CA THR A 49 -24.89 -54.55 -0.85
C THR A 49 -23.52 -55.01 -1.36
N ASP A 50 -22.89 -55.78 -0.47
CA ASP A 50 -21.95 -56.89 -0.57
C ASP A 50 -21.26 -57.30 -1.90
N ALA A 51 -19.95 -57.54 -1.71
CA ALA A 51 -19.13 -58.68 -2.12
C ALA A 51 -19.19 -59.20 -3.57
N LEU A 52 -18.02 -59.23 -4.23
CA LEU A 52 -17.28 -60.45 -4.59
C LEU A 52 -16.04 -60.08 -5.46
N ARG A 53 -14.89 -60.62 -5.07
CA ARG A 53 -13.65 -60.82 -5.88
C ARG A 53 -13.70 -62.28 -6.41
N PRO A 54 -12.84 -62.79 -7.34
CA PRO A 54 -11.66 -62.20 -8.00
C PRO A 54 -11.42 -62.61 -9.50
N LEU A 55 -10.25 -62.21 -10.04
CA LEU A 55 -9.48 -62.77 -11.17
C LEU A 55 -10.07 -62.69 -12.61
N TYR A 56 -9.41 -61.96 -13.51
CA TYR A 56 -8.93 -62.51 -14.79
C TYR A 56 -7.82 -61.66 -15.43
N ARG A 57 -7.00 -62.36 -16.20
CA ARG A 57 -5.66 -62.06 -16.70
C ARG A 57 -5.74 -61.61 -18.17
N ARG A 58 -4.94 -60.60 -18.55
CA ARG A 58 -4.38 -60.26 -19.89
C ARG A 58 -5.30 -60.23 -21.12
N LYS A 59 -5.30 -59.08 -21.83
CA LYS A 59 -4.73 -58.93 -23.19
C LYS A 59 -4.75 -57.47 -23.67
N PRO A 60 -3.73 -57.01 -24.43
CA PRO A 60 -3.72 -55.71 -25.10
C PRO A 60 -4.35 -55.81 -26.50
N LEU A 61 -4.92 -54.72 -26.99
CA LEU A 61 -5.50 -54.58 -28.34
C LEU A 61 -4.92 -53.32 -29.03
N PRO A 62 -4.97 -53.25 -30.37
CA PRO A 62 -3.77 -53.27 -31.19
C PRO A 62 -3.44 -51.91 -31.84
N GLY A 63 -2.23 -51.85 -32.40
CA GLY A 63 -1.65 -50.68 -33.04
C GLY A 63 -2.48 -50.12 -34.19
N PHE A 64 -2.55 -48.80 -34.25
CA PHE A 64 -2.88 -48.08 -35.46
C PHE A 64 -1.59 -47.70 -36.19
N ALA A 65 -1.47 -48.29 -37.38
CA ALA A 65 -0.42 -48.07 -38.34
C ALA A 65 -0.38 -46.61 -38.82
N ARG A 66 0.84 -46.12 -38.98
CA ARG A 66 1.19 -44.86 -39.65
C ARG A 66 0.61 -44.85 -41.08
N ARG A 67 -0.04 -43.75 -41.47
CA ARG A 67 -0.26 -43.40 -42.88
C ARG A 67 0.41 -42.05 -43.22
N PRO A 68 0.85 -41.85 -44.48
CA PRO A 68 1.88 -40.88 -44.83
C PRO A 68 1.34 -39.48 -45.16
N VAL A 69 2.28 -38.53 -45.05
CA VAL A 69 2.25 -37.10 -45.36
C VAL A 69 1.88 -36.79 -46.82
N PRO A 70 1.09 -35.74 -47.10
CA PRO A 70 1.17 -35.00 -48.36
C PRO A 70 2.13 -33.80 -48.23
N ARG A 71 3.24 -33.86 -49.00
CA ARG A 71 4.22 -32.78 -49.16
C ARG A 71 3.59 -31.59 -49.90
N ARG A 72 3.75 -30.38 -49.36
CA ARG A 72 3.49 -29.12 -50.09
C ARG A 72 4.65 -28.79 -51.04
N PRO A 73 4.39 -28.25 -52.23
CA PRO A 73 5.41 -27.99 -53.24
C PRO A 73 6.30 -26.79 -52.90
N ALA A 74 7.58 -26.95 -53.20
CA ALA A 74 8.62 -25.93 -53.10
C ALA A 74 8.50 -24.91 -54.23
N VAL A 75 8.59 -23.62 -53.90
CA VAL A 75 8.71 -22.52 -54.85
C VAL A 75 10.17 -22.38 -55.25
N GLN A 76 10.48 -22.72 -56.50
CA GLN A 76 11.75 -22.41 -57.15
C GLN A 76 11.81 -20.91 -57.47
N ARG A 77 12.78 -20.18 -56.90
CA ARG A 77 13.27 -18.93 -57.49
C ARG A 77 14.62 -19.21 -58.16
N ARG A 78 14.65 -18.93 -59.46
CA ARG A 78 15.80 -19.07 -60.36
C ARG A 78 17.00 -18.27 -59.85
N THR A 79 18.12 -18.96 -59.81
CA THR A 79 19.48 -18.41 -59.82
C THR A 79 19.83 -17.92 -61.23
N SER A 80 20.39 -16.72 -61.34
CA SER A 80 21.19 -16.30 -62.50
C SER A 80 22.65 -16.25 -62.07
N GLN A 81 23.45 -17.16 -62.63
CA GLN A 81 24.91 -17.13 -62.55
C GLN A 81 25.45 -16.15 -63.60
N ARG A 82 26.43 -15.32 -63.21
CA ARG A 82 27.54 -14.93 -64.09
C ARG A 82 28.79 -14.77 -63.23
N SER A 83 29.76 -15.64 -63.49
CA SER A 83 31.12 -15.56 -63.00
C SER A 83 31.95 -14.60 -63.85
N THR A 84 32.91 -13.92 -63.22
CA THR A 84 34.32 -13.89 -63.61
C THR A 84 35.12 -13.37 -62.43
N ASP A 85 36.22 -14.06 -62.16
CA ASP A 85 37.14 -13.92 -61.04
C ASP A 85 38.37 -13.05 -61.48
N PRO A 86 39.51 -12.99 -60.77
CA PRO A 86 39.95 -11.82 -60.01
C PRO A 86 41.31 -11.24 -60.45
N THR A 87 41.67 -9.99 -60.12
CA THR A 87 43.10 -9.62 -59.93
C THR A 87 43.34 -8.28 -59.23
N THR A 88 44.33 -8.28 -58.33
CA THR A 88 45.37 -7.25 -58.13
C THR A 88 45.20 -6.17 -57.04
N ASP A 89 46.05 -6.36 -56.01
CA ASP A 89 46.93 -5.43 -55.28
C ASP A 89 46.39 -4.25 -54.44
N GLN A 90 46.76 -4.32 -53.16
CA GLN A 90 47.07 -3.19 -52.28
C GLN A 90 48.29 -2.40 -52.84
N PRO A 91 48.47 -1.10 -52.53
CA PRO A 91 49.14 -0.75 -51.27
C PRO A 91 48.65 0.54 -50.59
N ALA A 92 49.20 0.70 -49.39
CA ALA A 92 49.06 1.77 -48.42
C ALA A 92 49.55 3.17 -48.85
N GLY A 93 49.12 4.15 -48.06
CA GLY A 93 49.68 5.50 -47.94
C GLY A 93 48.56 6.52 -47.80
N GLN A 94 48.66 7.65 -47.11
CA GLN A 94 49.61 8.26 -46.16
C GLN A 94 48.92 9.59 -45.79
N ALA A 95 49.25 10.14 -44.62
CA ALA A 95 48.77 11.39 -44.02
C ALA A 95 48.74 12.65 -44.91
N ASP A 96 47.84 13.57 -44.53
CA ASP A 96 48.02 15.05 -44.45
C ASP A 96 46.92 15.51 -43.46
N ASP A 97 47.12 16.09 -42.28
CA ASP A 97 48.02 17.12 -41.74
C ASP A 97 47.73 18.57 -42.22
N ARG A 98 47.11 19.35 -41.30
CA ARG A 98 47.26 20.80 -41.02
C ARG A 98 46.28 21.83 -41.69
N PRO A 99 46.22 23.10 -41.18
CA PRO A 99 45.29 23.56 -40.13
C PRO A 99 44.69 24.98 -40.44
N VAL A 100 44.23 25.71 -39.39
CA VAL A 100 43.98 27.18 -39.34
C VAL A 100 42.59 27.58 -39.87
N SER A 101 41.73 28.39 -39.24
CA SER A 101 41.86 29.42 -38.20
C SER A 101 40.49 29.78 -37.59
N ARG A 102 40.53 30.15 -36.30
CA ARG A 102 39.84 31.27 -35.61
C ARG A 102 38.56 31.86 -36.23
N GLY A 103 37.51 31.87 -35.39
CA GLY A 103 36.39 32.80 -35.49
C GLY A 103 35.64 32.87 -34.17
N ALA A 104 36.15 33.68 -33.24
CA ALA A 104 35.41 34.12 -32.07
C ALA A 104 34.34 35.14 -32.51
N ASN A 105 33.11 35.02 -32.01
CA ASN A 105 32.29 36.21 -31.78
C ASN A 105 31.22 35.96 -30.67
N PRO A 106 31.27 36.72 -29.57
CA PRO A 106 30.17 36.91 -28.64
C PRO A 106 29.42 38.22 -28.93
N GLY A 107 28.12 38.26 -28.60
CA GLY A 107 27.24 39.43 -28.76
C GLY A 107 26.03 39.07 -29.64
N SER A 108 24.78 39.30 -29.26
CA SER A 108 24.24 40.41 -28.47
C SER A 108 22.87 40.04 -27.90
N PRO A 109 22.41 40.73 -26.84
CA PRO A 109 21.14 40.47 -26.17
C PRO A 109 19.98 41.19 -26.86
N LEU A 110 18.84 40.53 -27.04
CA LEU A 110 17.60 41.22 -27.39
C LEU A 110 16.87 41.66 -26.11
N ARG A 111 16.95 42.96 -25.84
CA ARG A 111 16.11 43.68 -24.90
C ARG A 111 14.70 43.89 -25.49
N ARG A 112 13.71 43.54 -24.67
CA ARG A 112 12.36 44.14 -24.42
C ARG A 112 12.10 45.52 -25.06
N PRO A 113 10.83 45.92 -25.36
CA PRO A 113 9.72 45.82 -24.38
C PRO A 113 8.28 45.69 -24.95
N THR A 114 7.38 45.07 -24.18
CA THR A 114 6.06 45.66 -23.92
C THR A 114 5.43 45.02 -22.69
N ALA A 115 4.95 45.90 -21.82
CA ALA A 115 4.27 45.63 -20.57
C ALA A 115 3.04 44.74 -20.77
N TRP A 116 2.94 43.67 -19.97
CA TRP A 116 1.65 43.11 -19.62
C TRP A 116 1.40 43.44 -18.16
N ILE A 117 0.30 44.14 -17.99
CA ILE A 117 -0.19 44.77 -16.78
C ILE A 117 -0.49 43.72 -15.72
N ALA A 118 0.00 43.97 -14.51
CA ALA A 118 -0.49 43.36 -13.28
C ALA A 118 -1.94 43.80 -13.06
N GLN A 119 -2.86 42.85 -12.92
CA GLN A 119 -4.20 43.16 -12.45
C GLN A 119 -4.54 42.26 -11.27
N ALA A 120 -4.41 42.88 -10.11
CA ALA A 120 -4.93 42.41 -8.84
C ALA A 120 -6.46 42.32 -8.94
N ASN A 121 -7.02 41.17 -8.57
CA ASN A 121 -8.45 41.02 -8.35
C ASN A 121 -8.79 41.57 -6.96
N SER A 122 -9.28 42.81 -6.93
CA SER A 122 -9.97 43.39 -5.78
C SER A 122 -11.44 42.93 -5.74
N PRO A 123 -12.04 42.71 -4.55
CA PRO A 123 -13.45 42.34 -4.41
C PRO A 123 -14.31 43.59 -4.20
N ASP A 124 -14.92 44.11 -5.26
CA ASP A 124 -15.89 45.22 -5.18
C ASP A 124 -17.26 44.80 -5.73
N ALA A 125 -17.99 43.99 -4.97
CA ALA A 125 -19.42 43.73 -5.22
C ALA A 125 -20.25 44.89 -4.64
N ARG A 126 -20.47 45.85 -5.53
CA ARG A 126 -21.21 47.10 -5.38
C ARG A 126 -22.72 46.82 -5.51
N TRP A 127 -23.47 46.82 -4.40
CA TRP A 127 -24.94 46.84 -4.46
C TRP A 127 -25.42 48.24 -4.83
N GLN A 128 -25.82 48.42 -6.09
CA GLN A 128 -26.56 49.60 -6.56
C GLN A 128 -28.02 49.48 -6.11
N GLN A 129 -28.46 50.41 -5.25
CA GLN A 129 -29.87 50.60 -4.93
C GLN A 129 -30.48 51.60 -5.93
N HIS A 130 -31.57 51.17 -6.57
CA HIS A 130 -32.40 52.01 -7.42
C HIS A 130 -33.19 53.01 -6.57
N GLU A 131 -32.91 54.29 -6.78
CA GLU A 131 -33.76 55.41 -6.35
C GLU A 131 -34.89 55.61 -7.37
N LEU A 132 -36.13 55.36 -6.95
CA LEU A 132 -37.31 55.90 -7.62
C LEU A 132 -38.14 56.69 -6.61
N GLY A 133 -38.13 58.00 -6.80
CA GLY A 133 -38.89 58.96 -6.03
C GLY A 133 -40.40 58.75 -6.17
N ARG A 134 -41.07 58.74 -5.01
CA ARG A 134 -42.45 59.20 -4.87
C ARG A 134 -42.52 60.16 -3.70
N ARG A 135 -42.56 61.45 -4.02
CA ARG A 135 -43.02 62.51 -3.12
C ARG A 135 -44.50 62.25 -2.81
N ARG A 136 -44.81 61.76 -1.61
CA ARG A 136 -46.12 61.93 -0.98
C ARG A 136 -46.00 62.98 0.12
N LEU A 137 -46.86 63.98 0.02
CA LEU A 137 -47.06 65.03 0.99
C LEU A 137 -47.49 64.42 2.33
N LEU A 138 -46.75 64.74 3.40
CA LEU A 138 -47.08 64.35 4.78
C LEU A 138 -48.12 65.33 5.34
N PRO A 139 -49.24 64.88 5.91
CA PRO A 139 -49.99 65.69 6.86
C PRO A 139 -49.23 65.76 8.20
N ALA A 140 -49.30 66.92 8.85
CA ALA A 140 -48.76 67.14 10.18
C ALA A 140 -49.40 66.17 11.18
N MET A 141 -48.63 65.17 11.63
CA MET A 141 -49.04 64.27 12.70
C MET A 141 -48.53 64.83 14.03
N THR A 142 -49.49 65.25 14.83
CA THR A 142 -49.39 65.68 16.21
C THR A 142 -48.64 64.65 17.05
N SER A 143 -47.64 65.11 17.81
CA SER A 143 -46.85 64.29 18.73
C SER A 143 -47.71 63.87 19.92
N THR A 144 -48.32 62.68 19.85
CA THR A 144 -48.79 61.95 21.03
C THR A 144 -47.63 61.16 21.61
N ARG A 145 -47.07 61.66 22.72
CA ARG A 145 -46.13 60.90 23.57
C ARG A 145 -46.88 59.71 24.15
N HIS A 146 -46.61 58.51 23.64
CA HIS A 146 -47.04 57.29 24.30
C HIS A 146 -46.17 57.08 25.56
N PRO A 147 -46.76 56.83 26.74
CA PRO A 147 -46.00 56.43 27.91
C PRO A 147 -45.32 55.08 27.61
N PHE A 148 -44.01 55.01 27.84
CA PHE A 148 -43.29 53.74 27.85
C PHE A 148 -43.88 52.88 28.97
N THR A 149 -44.73 51.92 28.62
CA THR A 149 -45.05 50.82 29.52
C THR A 149 -43.78 49.96 29.63
N PRO A 150 -43.15 49.86 30.81
CA PRO A 150 -42.01 48.97 30.99
C PRO A 150 -42.47 47.55 30.67
N ARG A 151 -41.87 46.98 29.62
CA ARG A 151 -42.01 45.55 29.32
C ARG A 151 -41.29 44.82 30.45
N GLU A 152 -42.01 44.10 31.28
CA GLU A 152 -41.38 43.21 32.26
C GLU A 152 -40.52 42.21 31.49
N ALA A 153 -39.21 42.45 31.48
CA ALA A 153 -38.25 41.49 31.01
C ALA A 153 -38.20 40.38 32.06
N SER A 154 -38.94 39.30 31.83
CA SER A 154 -38.71 38.04 32.54
C SER A 154 -37.28 37.61 32.21
N GLY A 155 -36.36 37.84 33.15
CA GLY A 155 -34.97 37.42 33.02
C GLY A 155 -34.88 35.90 33.07
N PHE A 156 -34.05 35.33 32.20
CA PHE A 156 -33.73 33.89 32.25
C PHE A 156 -33.11 33.56 33.61
N THR A 157 -33.63 32.52 34.26
CA THR A 157 -33.04 32.07 35.52
C THR A 157 -31.63 31.54 35.26
N LEU A 158 -30.71 31.70 36.21
CA LEU A 158 -29.36 31.12 36.12
C LEU A 158 -29.42 29.60 35.91
N VAL A 159 -30.45 28.95 36.45
CA VAL A 159 -30.70 27.51 36.31
C VAL A 159 -31.06 27.15 34.86
N GLU A 160 -31.89 27.94 34.20
CA GLU A 160 -32.30 27.68 32.81
C GLU A 160 -31.12 27.77 31.84
N MET A 161 -30.28 28.79 31.97
CA MET A 161 -29.04 28.88 31.19
C MET A 161 -28.04 27.77 31.54
N ALA A 162 -27.96 27.35 32.81
CA ALA A 162 -27.10 26.24 33.21
C ALA A 162 -27.54 24.91 32.57
N VAL A 163 -28.85 24.63 32.52
CA VAL A 163 -29.40 23.43 31.88
C VAL A 163 -29.19 23.47 30.36
N VAL A 164 -29.39 24.62 29.71
CA VAL A 164 -29.11 24.78 28.27
C VAL A 164 -27.65 24.51 27.97
N MET A 165 -26.72 25.08 28.74
CA MET A 165 -25.28 24.84 28.55
C MET A 165 -24.91 23.37 28.80
N LEU A 166 -25.53 22.72 29.78
CA LEU A 166 -25.35 21.29 30.02
C LEU A 166 -25.82 20.45 28.82
N ILE A 167 -26.99 20.75 28.24
CA ILE A 167 -27.49 20.03 27.07
C ILE A 167 -26.60 20.27 25.85
N LEU A 168 -26.20 21.52 25.59
CA LEU A 168 -25.34 21.86 24.46
C LEU A 168 -23.96 21.20 24.56
N THR A 169 -23.38 21.15 25.76
CA THR A 169 -22.08 20.47 25.98
C THR A 169 -22.18 18.96 25.77
N LEU A 170 -23.25 18.32 26.23
CA LEU A 170 -23.49 16.90 25.98
C LEU A 170 -23.72 16.58 24.49
N LEU A 171 -24.47 17.42 23.78
CA LEU A 171 -24.70 17.26 22.34
C LEU A 171 -23.41 17.48 21.53
N ALA A 172 -22.63 18.50 21.87
CA ALA A 172 -21.35 18.77 21.24
C ALA A 172 -20.36 17.61 21.47
N GLY A 173 -20.29 17.08 22.70
CA GLY A 173 -19.41 15.96 23.04
C GLY A 173 -19.77 14.66 22.30
N GLY A 174 -21.06 14.37 22.14
CA GLY A 174 -21.53 13.18 21.40
C GLY A 174 -21.19 13.20 19.91
N LEU A 175 -21.26 14.37 19.27
CA LEU A 175 -20.98 14.52 17.83
C LEU A 175 -19.49 14.38 17.49
N SER A 176 -18.59 14.82 18.38
CA SER A 176 -17.14 14.78 18.13
C SER A 176 -16.60 13.34 18.02
N ALA A 177 -17.04 12.43 18.88
CA ALA A 177 -16.60 11.03 18.85
C ALA A 177 -17.07 10.28 17.59
N GLY A 178 -18.29 10.58 17.11
CA GLY A 178 -18.84 9.97 15.90
C GLY A 178 -18.06 10.34 14.64
N LEU A 179 -17.68 11.61 14.49
CA LEU A 179 -16.98 12.09 13.29
C LEU A 179 -15.60 11.42 13.11
N GLY A 180 -14.83 11.25 14.18
CA GLY A 180 -13.52 10.59 14.13
C GLY A 180 -13.63 9.15 13.62
N ALA A 181 -14.58 8.38 14.14
CA ALA A 181 -14.83 7.01 13.67
C ALA A 181 -15.29 6.95 12.21
N HIS A 182 -16.08 7.93 11.75
CA HIS A 182 -16.47 8.02 10.34
C HIS A 182 -15.27 8.33 9.42
N LEU A 183 -14.40 9.25 9.83
CA LEU A 183 -13.18 9.58 9.08
C LEU A 183 -12.22 8.38 9.02
N ALA A 184 -12.02 7.68 10.14
CA ALA A 184 -11.18 6.49 10.19
C ALA A 184 -11.70 5.37 9.27
N ARG A 185 -13.01 5.07 9.33
CA ARG A 185 -13.63 4.08 8.43
C ARG A 185 -13.50 4.46 6.95
N ARG A 186 -13.60 5.76 6.64
CA ARG A 186 -13.40 6.26 5.27
C ARG A 186 -11.95 6.10 4.83
N ALA A 187 -11.00 6.43 5.69
CA ALA A 187 -9.58 6.26 5.41
C ALA A 187 -9.24 4.77 5.21
N GLU A 188 -9.78 3.88 6.02
CA GLU A 188 -9.62 2.42 5.82
C GLU A 188 -10.19 1.94 4.49
N ALA A 189 -11.42 2.36 4.13
CA ALA A 189 -12.02 2.02 2.85
C ALA A 189 -11.18 2.53 1.66
N ASN A 190 -10.69 3.78 1.75
CA ASN A 190 -9.79 4.36 0.76
C ASN A 190 -8.45 3.61 0.68
N THR A 191 -7.94 3.10 1.79
CA THR A 191 -6.73 2.25 1.83
C THR A 191 -6.96 0.93 1.10
N ASP A 192 -8.10 0.28 1.32
CA ASP A 192 -8.44 -0.96 0.63
C ASP A 192 -8.58 -0.72 -0.89
N GLU A 193 -9.16 0.42 -1.30
CA GLU A 193 -9.22 0.84 -2.70
C GLU A 193 -7.83 1.12 -3.28
N ALA A 194 -6.96 1.83 -2.55
CA ALA A 194 -5.59 2.11 -2.98
C ALA A 194 -4.73 0.84 -3.13
N LEU A 195 -4.89 -0.14 -2.22
CA LEU A 195 -4.24 -1.44 -2.33
C LEU A 195 -4.75 -2.24 -3.54
N ALA A 196 -6.05 -2.15 -3.85
CA ALA A 196 -6.63 -2.76 -5.05
C ALA A 196 -6.15 -2.08 -6.34
N GLU A 197 -6.10 -0.74 -6.38
CA GLU A 197 -5.55 0.03 -7.51
C GLU A 197 -4.09 -0.34 -7.77
N ALA A 198 -3.26 -0.38 -6.71
CA ALA A 198 -1.86 -0.80 -6.79
C ALA A 198 -1.72 -2.22 -7.35
N ARG A 199 -2.54 -3.15 -6.84
CA ARG A 199 -2.58 -4.53 -7.29
C ARG A 199 -2.88 -4.63 -8.78
N ASP A 200 -3.92 -3.94 -9.25
CA ASP A 200 -4.35 -3.99 -10.65
C ASP A 200 -3.34 -3.30 -11.57
N ALA A 201 -2.74 -2.18 -11.15
CA ALA A 201 -1.69 -1.50 -11.90
C ALA A 201 -0.44 -2.38 -12.06
N LEU A 202 -0.04 -3.10 -11.00
CA LEU A 202 1.06 -4.08 -11.05
C LEU A 202 0.75 -5.23 -12.01
N LEU A 203 -0.47 -5.77 -11.98
CA LEU A 203 -0.92 -6.79 -12.94
C LEU A 203 -0.93 -6.27 -14.39
N GLY A 204 -1.38 -5.04 -14.61
CA GLY A 204 -1.33 -4.39 -15.92
C GLY A 204 0.11 -4.17 -16.41
N HIS A 205 1.02 -3.79 -15.50
CA HIS A 205 2.43 -3.59 -15.82
C HIS A 205 3.09 -4.90 -16.25
N VAL A 206 2.90 -5.99 -15.51
CA VAL A 206 3.50 -7.28 -15.86
C VAL A 206 2.92 -7.85 -17.16
N ILE A 207 1.64 -7.64 -17.46
CA ILE A 207 1.06 -8.01 -18.76
C ILE A 207 1.72 -7.23 -19.89
N ARG A 208 1.93 -5.91 -19.73
CA ARG A 208 2.47 -5.05 -20.79
C ARG A 208 3.98 -5.17 -20.99
N LYS A 209 4.73 -5.35 -19.91
CA LYS A 209 6.21 -5.33 -19.91
C LYS A 209 6.81 -6.72 -19.73
N GLY A 210 6.02 -7.71 -19.33
CA GLY A 210 6.48 -9.05 -18.98
C GLY A 210 7.22 -9.12 -17.64
N ALA A 211 7.26 -8.03 -16.87
CA ALA A 211 8.02 -7.93 -15.61
C ALA A 211 7.31 -6.98 -14.63
N PHE A 212 7.51 -7.17 -13.34
CA PHE A 212 7.12 -6.20 -12.32
C PHE A 212 8.18 -5.09 -12.20
N PRO A 213 7.78 -3.87 -11.84
CA PRO A 213 8.71 -2.75 -11.71
C PRO A 213 9.58 -2.91 -10.45
N CYS A 214 10.76 -2.31 -10.47
CA CYS A 214 11.57 -2.16 -9.27
C CYS A 214 10.91 -1.16 -8.29
N PRO A 215 11.14 -1.27 -6.97
CA PRO A 215 10.69 -0.26 -6.00
C PRO A 215 11.13 1.16 -6.40
N ALA A 216 10.39 2.16 -5.91
CA ALA A 216 10.62 3.57 -6.24
C ALA A 216 12.06 4.03 -5.94
N LYS A 217 12.55 4.97 -6.73
CA LYS A 217 13.90 5.53 -6.62
C LYS A 217 14.12 6.29 -5.33
N SER A 218 13.12 7.04 -4.87
CA SER A 218 13.18 7.74 -3.59
C SER A 218 11.78 7.94 -3.00
N THR A 219 11.72 8.63 -1.86
CA THR A 219 10.47 8.98 -1.18
C THR A 219 9.64 10.02 -1.94
N THR A 220 10.24 10.73 -2.90
CA THR A 220 9.60 11.79 -3.70
C THR A 220 9.64 11.52 -5.21
N ASP A 221 10.50 10.60 -5.65
CA ASP A 221 10.60 10.13 -7.04
C ASP A 221 9.99 8.73 -7.17
N GLY A 222 8.77 8.69 -7.70
CA GLY A 222 7.98 7.47 -7.88
C GLY A 222 8.38 6.61 -9.09
N SER A 223 9.45 6.98 -9.81
CA SER A 223 9.98 6.15 -10.88
C SER A 223 10.66 4.90 -10.34
N GLU A 224 10.60 3.80 -11.07
CA GLU A 224 11.27 2.55 -10.67
C GLU A 224 12.80 2.73 -10.58
N ASN A 225 13.40 2.18 -9.52
CA ASN A 225 14.84 2.21 -9.30
C ASN A 225 15.55 1.06 -10.01
N ARG A 226 15.61 1.14 -11.33
CA ARG A 226 16.29 0.17 -12.18
C ARG A 226 17.59 0.76 -12.73
N ASN A 227 18.69 0.04 -12.57
CA ASN A 227 19.99 0.39 -13.15
C ASN A 227 20.54 -0.79 -13.95
N ALA A 228 21.00 -0.55 -15.18
CA ALA A 228 21.51 -1.58 -16.09
C ALA A 228 20.60 -2.83 -16.21
N GLY A 229 19.27 -2.65 -16.13
CA GLY A 229 18.29 -3.73 -16.22
C GLY A 229 17.94 -4.43 -14.90
N VAL A 230 18.65 -4.15 -13.81
CA VAL A 230 18.49 -4.80 -12.50
C VAL A 230 17.95 -3.82 -11.45
N CYS A 231 17.16 -4.32 -10.50
CA CYS A 231 16.67 -3.51 -9.39
C CYS A 231 17.78 -3.19 -8.40
N GLN A 232 17.85 -1.94 -7.92
CA GLN A 232 18.80 -1.56 -6.88
C GLN A 232 18.39 -2.04 -5.48
N THR A 233 17.08 -2.24 -5.28
CA THR A 233 16.50 -2.84 -4.08
C THR A 233 15.27 -3.66 -4.49
N TYR A 234 14.90 -4.63 -3.66
CA TYR A 234 13.71 -5.48 -3.88
C TYR A 234 12.58 -5.19 -2.89
N THR A 235 12.83 -4.32 -1.91
CA THR A 235 11.83 -3.80 -0.97
C THR A 235 11.98 -2.30 -0.86
N GLY A 236 10.88 -1.56 -0.92
CA GLY A 236 10.90 -0.12 -0.83
C GLY A 236 9.49 0.44 -0.96
N LEU A 237 9.37 1.65 -1.49
CA LEU A 237 8.07 2.22 -1.82
C LEU A 237 7.57 1.69 -3.16
N LEU A 238 6.26 1.60 -3.31
CA LEU A 238 5.61 1.29 -4.57
C LEU A 238 6.00 2.33 -5.64
N PRO A 239 6.43 1.96 -6.85
CA PRO A 239 6.84 2.91 -7.89
C PRO A 239 5.61 3.55 -8.57
N TRP A 240 4.93 4.45 -7.85
CA TRP A 240 3.63 5.01 -8.22
C TRP A 240 3.65 5.75 -9.56
N ALA A 241 4.75 6.46 -9.87
CA ALA A 241 4.87 7.19 -11.13
C ALA A 241 5.10 6.25 -12.32
N THR A 242 5.85 5.16 -12.13
CA THR A 242 5.98 4.10 -13.16
C THR A 242 4.66 3.38 -13.41
N LEU A 243 3.87 3.19 -12.36
CA LEU A 243 2.56 2.53 -12.45
C LEU A 243 1.44 3.46 -12.93
N GLY A 244 1.62 4.78 -12.84
CA GLY A 244 0.63 5.78 -13.26
C GLY A 244 -0.55 5.92 -12.29
N ILE A 245 -0.31 5.71 -11.00
CA ILE A 245 -1.34 5.75 -9.93
C ILE A 245 -0.92 6.72 -8.82
N SER A 246 -1.85 7.02 -7.90
CA SER A 246 -1.57 7.89 -6.74
C SER A 246 -0.49 7.31 -5.81
N GLY A 247 -0.58 6.00 -5.52
CA GLY A 247 0.36 5.25 -4.68
C GLY A 247 0.35 5.66 -3.22
N THR A 248 -0.75 6.23 -2.73
CA THR A 248 -0.96 6.60 -1.33
C THR A 248 -2.19 5.91 -0.76
N ASP A 249 -2.14 5.52 0.51
CA ASP A 249 -3.28 4.99 1.23
C ASP A 249 -4.28 6.09 1.65
N GLY A 250 -5.38 5.71 2.32
CA GLY A 250 -6.40 6.64 2.77
C GLY A 250 -5.97 7.63 3.84
N TRP A 251 -4.75 7.47 4.38
CA TRP A 251 -4.12 8.37 5.35
C TRP A 251 -3.08 9.30 4.69
N GLY A 252 -2.91 9.24 3.36
CA GLY A 252 -1.94 10.05 2.61
C GLY A 252 -0.50 9.54 2.70
N ARG A 253 -0.30 8.27 3.05
CA ARG A 253 1.02 7.64 3.20
C ARG A 253 1.33 6.76 2.00
N ARG A 254 2.58 6.76 1.56
CA ARG A 254 3.05 5.93 0.44
C ARG A 254 2.95 4.45 0.78
N LEU A 255 2.47 3.67 -0.18
CA LEU A 255 2.42 2.22 -0.05
C LEU A 255 3.82 1.61 -0.11
N ARG A 256 4.08 0.64 0.77
CA ARG A 256 5.27 -0.19 0.75
C ARG A 256 5.10 -1.34 -0.25
N TYR A 257 6.21 -1.76 -0.85
CA TYR A 257 6.24 -2.71 -1.95
C TYR A 257 7.47 -3.62 -1.84
N ALA A 258 7.25 -4.91 -2.10
CA ALA A 258 8.30 -5.91 -2.20
C ALA A 258 8.09 -6.77 -3.44
N VAL A 259 9.18 -7.14 -4.10
CA VAL A 259 9.17 -7.95 -5.33
C VAL A 259 10.30 -8.98 -5.35
N THR A 260 10.00 -10.19 -5.80
CA THR A 260 10.98 -11.25 -6.03
C THR A 260 11.82 -10.97 -7.27
N ASP A 261 13.13 -11.19 -7.18
CA ASP A 261 14.08 -10.86 -8.25
C ASP A 261 13.71 -11.49 -9.61
N SER A 262 13.38 -12.79 -9.62
CA SER A 262 12.98 -13.53 -10.83
C SER A 262 11.74 -12.98 -11.53
N TYR A 263 10.98 -12.10 -10.87
CA TYR A 263 9.78 -11.44 -11.37
C TYR A 263 10.01 -9.99 -11.81
N THR A 264 11.24 -9.47 -11.64
CA THR A 264 11.64 -8.11 -12.07
C THR A 264 12.25 -8.05 -13.47
N THR A 265 12.50 -9.22 -14.07
CA THR A 265 12.92 -9.38 -15.46
C THR A 265 11.79 -10.03 -16.27
N LYS A 266 11.96 -10.13 -17.60
CA LYS A 266 10.91 -10.71 -18.45
C LYS A 266 10.64 -12.15 -18.03
N ILE A 267 9.44 -12.41 -17.55
CA ILE A 267 9.00 -13.70 -17.03
C ILE A 267 8.87 -14.67 -18.21
N THR A 268 9.78 -15.64 -18.27
CA THR A 268 9.79 -16.74 -19.25
C THR A 268 9.39 -18.07 -18.64
N ALA A 269 9.42 -18.18 -17.32
CA ALA A 269 8.99 -19.35 -16.56
C ALA A 269 8.30 -18.89 -15.28
N LEU A 270 7.30 -19.66 -14.84
CA LEU A 270 6.55 -19.39 -13.62
C LEU A 270 7.32 -19.99 -12.44
N ASN A 271 8.28 -19.21 -11.93
CA ASN A 271 9.02 -19.57 -10.73
C ASN A 271 8.18 -19.31 -9.49
N GLU A 272 8.53 -19.95 -8.38
CA GLU A 272 7.99 -19.52 -7.09
C GLU A 272 8.44 -18.08 -6.76
N GLY A 273 7.65 -17.36 -5.97
CA GLY A 273 8.14 -16.15 -5.31
C GLY A 273 9.17 -16.46 -4.23
N ASP A 274 9.69 -15.41 -3.59
CA ASP A 274 10.63 -15.51 -2.47
C ASP A 274 10.14 -14.80 -1.20
N ILE A 275 8.91 -14.28 -1.20
CA ILE A 275 8.34 -13.56 -0.07
C ILE A 275 7.43 -14.50 0.74
N ASP A 276 7.73 -14.61 2.02
CA ASP A 276 6.91 -15.32 3.01
C ASP A 276 5.95 -14.35 3.72
N ILE A 277 4.67 -14.70 3.78
CA ILE A 277 3.65 -14.00 4.58
C ILE A 277 3.34 -14.82 5.82
N PHE A 278 3.42 -14.18 6.98
CA PHE A 278 3.15 -14.75 8.29
C PHE A 278 1.87 -14.16 8.89
N THR A 279 1.30 -14.87 9.85
CA THR A 279 0.20 -14.40 10.69
C THR A 279 0.38 -14.93 12.11
N ARG A 280 -0.53 -14.56 13.01
CA ARG A 280 -0.61 -15.14 14.36
C ARG A 280 -1.99 -15.70 14.62
N ASN A 281 -2.05 -16.85 15.29
CA ASN A 281 -3.32 -17.38 15.81
C ASN A 281 -3.72 -16.69 17.13
N GLY A 282 -4.89 -17.06 17.67
CA GLY A 282 -5.40 -16.49 18.93
C GLY A 282 -4.52 -16.77 20.16
N ASN A 283 -3.61 -17.75 20.09
CA ASN A 283 -2.64 -18.06 21.14
C ASN A 283 -1.32 -17.30 20.97
N GLY A 284 -1.17 -16.50 19.91
CA GLY A 284 0.04 -15.73 19.61
C GLY A 284 1.12 -16.51 18.85
N GLU A 285 0.87 -17.76 18.48
CA GLU A 285 1.81 -18.58 17.71
C GLU A 285 1.92 -18.06 16.27
N VAL A 286 3.14 -18.06 15.73
CA VAL A 286 3.41 -17.64 14.36
C VAL A 286 3.02 -18.75 13.39
N LEU A 287 2.16 -18.41 12.43
CA LEU A 287 1.74 -19.29 11.34
C LEU A 287 2.19 -18.69 10.00
N LYS A 288 2.39 -19.56 9.00
CA LYS A 288 2.66 -19.13 7.63
C LYS A 288 1.36 -19.12 6.81
N LEU A 289 1.13 -18.03 6.09
CA LEU A 289 0.08 -17.91 5.08
C LEU A 289 0.58 -18.31 3.68
N THR A 290 1.89 -18.29 3.45
CA THR A 290 2.54 -18.82 2.25
C THR A 290 3.35 -20.08 2.59
N THR A 291 3.29 -21.08 1.73
CA THR A 291 4.07 -22.32 1.85
C THR A 291 5.11 -22.41 0.74
N GLU A 292 6.03 -23.37 0.87
CA GLU A 292 6.89 -23.79 -0.24
C GLU A 292 6.02 -24.22 -1.44
N GLY A 293 6.45 -23.87 -2.65
CA GLY A 293 5.66 -23.93 -3.88
C GLY A 293 4.60 -22.83 -4.04
N GLY A 294 4.46 -21.91 -3.07
CA GLY A 294 3.38 -20.93 -3.01
C GLY A 294 3.78 -19.55 -2.47
N ARG A 295 5.08 -19.29 -2.26
CA ARG A 295 5.58 -17.97 -1.87
C ARG A 295 5.18 -16.91 -2.87
N THR A 296 4.88 -15.73 -2.34
CA THR A 296 4.35 -14.64 -3.15
C THR A 296 5.48 -13.90 -3.87
N PRO A 297 5.37 -13.63 -5.18
CA PRO A 297 6.34 -12.82 -5.89
C PRO A 297 6.23 -11.33 -5.61
N VAL A 298 5.07 -10.87 -5.15
CA VAL A 298 4.81 -9.45 -4.90
C VAL A 298 4.01 -9.28 -3.62
N MET A 299 4.35 -8.26 -2.83
CA MET A 299 3.63 -7.81 -1.65
C MET A 299 3.50 -6.28 -1.66
N ILE A 300 2.34 -5.78 -1.25
CA ILE A 300 2.00 -4.37 -1.12
C ILE A 300 1.44 -4.15 0.28
N LEU A 301 1.85 -3.07 0.95
CA LEU A 301 1.48 -2.81 2.34
C LEU A 301 1.15 -1.33 2.57
N SER A 302 0.11 -1.08 3.36
CA SER A 302 -0.16 0.20 4.04
C SER A 302 0.17 0.06 5.52
N HIS A 303 0.76 1.10 6.09
CA HIS A 303 1.16 1.16 7.52
C HIS A 303 0.01 1.53 8.47
N GLY A 304 -1.23 1.30 8.04
CA GLY A 304 -2.40 1.49 8.90
C GLY A 304 -2.64 2.93 9.36
N ALA A 305 -3.39 3.07 10.44
CA ALA A 305 -3.80 4.36 11.02
C ALA A 305 -2.68 5.00 11.84
N ASN A 306 -1.90 4.21 12.56
CA ASN A 306 -0.77 4.67 13.37
C ASN A 306 0.38 5.19 12.49
N GLY A 307 0.56 4.62 11.30
CA GLY A 307 1.57 5.04 10.31
C GLY A 307 3.00 4.73 10.70
N LEU A 308 3.24 3.86 11.67
CA LEU A 308 4.59 3.58 12.13
C LEU A 308 5.42 2.96 11.00
N GLY A 309 6.56 3.58 10.71
CA GLY A 309 7.43 3.23 9.58
C GLY A 309 6.96 3.73 8.20
N ALA A 310 5.84 4.45 8.13
CA ALA A 310 5.33 5.02 6.89
C ALA A 310 6.18 6.18 6.36
N THR A 311 5.95 6.52 5.10
CA THR A 311 6.48 7.73 4.46
C THR A 311 5.32 8.54 3.89
N THR A 312 5.28 9.85 4.11
CA THR A 312 4.25 10.73 3.52
C THR A 312 4.44 10.91 2.02
N SER A 313 3.43 11.46 1.35
CA SER A 313 3.54 11.90 -0.06
C SER A 313 4.70 12.86 -0.33
N ASP A 314 5.05 13.66 0.68
CA ASP A 314 6.10 14.69 0.64
C ASP A 314 7.48 14.13 1.04
N GLY A 315 7.55 12.83 1.32
CA GLY A 315 8.78 12.11 1.62
C GLY A 315 9.26 12.19 3.06
N GLN A 316 8.40 12.60 4.00
CA GLN A 316 8.71 12.58 5.44
C GLN A 316 8.46 11.20 6.03
N SER A 317 9.40 10.71 6.84
CA SER A 317 9.28 9.40 7.50
C SER A 317 8.60 9.51 8.85
N PHE A 318 7.75 8.54 9.17
CA PHE A 318 7.18 8.36 10.50
C PHE A 318 8.15 7.60 11.43
N PRO A 319 7.96 7.69 12.77
CA PRO A 319 8.69 6.86 13.72
C PRO A 319 8.55 5.37 13.41
N LEU A 320 9.59 4.59 13.67
CA LEU A 320 9.53 3.14 13.50
C LEU A 320 8.66 2.48 14.59
N PRO A 321 8.02 1.34 14.31
CA PRO A 321 7.34 0.54 15.31
C PRO A 321 8.28 0.02 16.39
N ALA A 322 7.72 -0.43 17.51
CA ALA A 322 8.49 -1.01 18.60
C ALA A 322 9.29 -2.24 18.12
N SER A 323 10.58 -2.30 18.43
CA SER A 323 11.45 -3.41 18.04
C SER A 323 10.88 -4.76 18.48
N GLY A 324 10.91 -5.74 17.58
CA GLY A 324 10.37 -7.08 17.82
C GLY A 324 8.85 -7.23 17.65
N SER A 325 8.13 -6.15 17.36
CA SER A 325 6.73 -6.24 16.90
C SER A 325 6.63 -6.78 15.47
N ASP A 326 5.45 -7.25 15.11
CA ASP A 326 5.17 -7.71 13.74
C ASP A 326 5.21 -6.53 12.75
N GLU A 327 4.74 -5.33 13.15
CA GLU A 327 4.87 -4.10 12.35
C GLU A 327 6.34 -3.73 12.12
N ALA A 328 7.22 -3.93 13.11
CA ALA A 328 8.65 -3.67 12.91
C ALA A 328 9.24 -4.53 11.79
N ILE A 329 8.81 -5.80 11.68
CA ILE A 329 9.23 -6.71 10.60
C ILE A 329 8.72 -6.18 9.24
N ASN A 330 7.50 -5.65 9.21
CA ASN A 330 6.92 -5.04 8.01
C ASN A 330 7.65 -3.77 7.53
N THR A 331 8.46 -3.13 8.37
CA THR A 331 9.28 -1.95 7.99
C THR A 331 10.72 -2.29 7.58
N MET A 332 11.17 -3.53 7.82
CA MET A 332 12.57 -3.91 7.60
C MET A 332 12.99 -3.75 6.14
N LEU A 333 14.20 -3.22 5.92
CA LEU A 333 14.82 -3.13 4.60
C LEU A 333 15.27 -4.52 4.14
N ASN A 334 15.10 -4.79 2.85
CA ASN A 334 15.42 -6.06 2.19
C ASN A 334 14.76 -7.30 2.82
N SER A 335 13.67 -7.10 3.58
CA SER A 335 12.93 -8.21 4.19
C SER A 335 12.24 -9.05 3.12
N ARG A 336 12.29 -10.37 3.31
CA ARG A 336 11.48 -11.34 2.57
C ARG A 336 10.35 -11.91 3.42
N GLN A 337 10.12 -11.32 4.59
CA GLN A 337 9.14 -11.78 5.57
C GLN A 337 8.25 -10.62 5.96
N PHE A 338 6.94 -10.82 5.88
CA PHE A 338 5.94 -9.83 6.24
C PHE A 338 4.82 -10.46 7.03
N TYR A 339 4.21 -9.70 7.92
CA TYR A 339 3.07 -10.13 8.73
C TYR A 339 1.77 -9.54 8.18
N SER A 340 0.74 -10.37 8.13
CA SER A 340 -0.64 -9.99 7.83
C SER A 340 -1.55 -10.64 8.87
N ARG A 341 -2.18 -9.83 9.71
CA ARG A 341 -3.11 -10.31 10.74
C ARG A 341 -4.21 -9.28 11.01
N GLY A 342 -5.18 -9.66 11.84
CA GLY A 342 -6.26 -8.77 12.25
C GLY A 342 -5.76 -7.62 13.13
N LEU A 343 -6.53 -6.52 13.13
CA LEU A 343 -6.28 -5.34 13.95
C LEU A 343 -6.07 -5.71 15.42
N SER A 344 -5.04 -5.13 16.03
CA SER A 344 -4.76 -5.25 17.45
C SER A 344 -4.25 -3.92 18.00
N GLU A 345 -5.00 -3.29 18.90
CA GLU A 345 -4.55 -2.08 19.60
C GLU A 345 -3.73 -2.42 20.85
N ASN A 346 -3.72 -3.69 21.26
CA ASN A 346 -3.02 -4.13 22.47
C ASN A 346 -1.52 -4.28 22.22
N ALA A 347 -0.74 -3.31 22.69
CA ALA A 347 0.72 -3.34 22.62
C ALA A 347 1.37 -4.54 23.36
N ALA A 348 0.68 -5.14 24.33
CA ALA A 348 1.15 -6.33 25.06
C ALA A 348 0.76 -7.66 24.39
N ALA A 349 -0.02 -7.64 23.30
CA ALA A 349 -0.31 -8.86 22.55
C ALA A 349 0.98 -9.44 21.91
N ALA A 350 0.98 -10.74 21.63
CA ALA A 350 2.05 -11.35 20.87
C ALA A 350 2.19 -10.65 19.51
N GLY A 351 3.38 -10.15 19.19
CA GLY A 351 3.63 -9.35 17.98
C GLY A 351 3.22 -7.88 18.09
N GLY A 352 2.76 -7.41 19.25
CA GLY A 352 2.46 -6.01 19.54
C GLY A 352 1.12 -5.49 19.01
N ALA A 353 0.98 -4.16 18.97
CA ALA A 353 -0.07 -3.52 18.21
C ALA A 353 0.13 -3.78 16.70
N PHE A 354 -0.96 -3.82 15.94
CA PHE A 354 -0.92 -4.11 14.52
C PHE A 354 -2.13 -3.51 13.82
N ASP A 355 -1.90 -2.55 12.92
CA ASP A 355 -2.91 -2.00 12.02
C ASP A 355 -2.46 -1.94 10.55
N ASP A 356 -1.27 -2.48 10.25
CA ASP A 356 -0.77 -2.68 8.89
C ASP A 356 -1.77 -3.50 8.05
N ARG A 357 -1.96 -3.09 6.79
CA ARG A 357 -2.79 -3.79 5.81
C ARG A 357 -1.92 -4.31 4.68
N VAL A 358 -1.91 -5.63 4.50
CA VAL A 358 -1.02 -6.30 3.55
C VAL A 358 -1.84 -7.02 2.47
N THR A 359 -1.47 -6.82 1.22
CA THR A 359 -2.01 -7.53 0.05
C THR A 359 -0.87 -8.11 -0.76
N TRP A 360 -1.05 -9.31 -1.31
CA TRP A 360 -0.02 -9.98 -2.09
C TRP A 360 -0.58 -10.68 -3.33
N LEU A 361 0.29 -10.97 -4.30
CA LEU A 361 -0.07 -11.58 -5.58
C LEU A 361 0.46 -13.00 -5.67
N SER A 362 -0.42 -14.02 -5.62
CA SER A 362 0.03 -15.41 -5.80
C SER A 362 0.69 -15.65 -7.17
N PRO A 363 1.68 -16.55 -7.27
CA PRO A 363 2.24 -16.98 -8.56
C PRO A 363 1.18 -17.46 -9.55
N ASN A 364 0.17 -18.19 -9.06
CA ASN A 364 -0.93 -18.74 -9.86
C ASN A 364 -1.80 -17.67 -10.51
N LEU A 365 -2.03 -16.55 -9.81
CA LEU A 365 -2.76 -15.42 -10.37
C LEU A 365 -1.98 -14.78 -11.52
N ILE A 366 -0.67 -14.61 -11.34
CA ILE A 366 0.20 -14.02 -12.37
C ILE A 366 0.26 -14.93 -13.59
N ALA A 367 0.42 -16.23 -13.39
CA ALA A 367 0.34 -17.25 -14.43
C ALA A 367 -0.95 -17.13 -15.24
N ASN A 368 -2.10 -17.11 -14.56
CA ASN A 368 -3.40 -16.99 -15.20
C ASN A 368 -3.50 -15.72 -16.06
N ARG A 369 -3.03 -14.57 -15.54
CA ARG A 369 -3.06 -13.28 -16.25
C ARG A 369 -2.13 -13.22 -17.46
N LEU A 370 -0.94 -13.81 -17.37
CA LEU A 370 0.02 -13.86 -18.49
C LEU A 370 -0.45 -14.80 -19.60
N ILE A 371 -0.99 -15.96 -19.24
CA ILE A 371 -1.51 -16.94 -20.21
C ILE A 371 -2.75 -16.39 -20.91
N SER A 372 -3.70 -15.81 -20.15
CA SER A 372 -4.95 -15.26 -20.72
C SER A 372 -4.73 -14.06 -21.63
N SER A 373 -3.64 -13.32 -21.46
CA SER A 373 -3.27 -12.20 -22.33
C SER A 373 -2.45 -12.60 -23.57
N GLY A 374 -2.10 -13.88 -23.73
CA GLY A 374 -1.26 -14.36 -24.84
C GLY A 374 0.20 -13.90 -24.76
N ASN A 375 0.64 -13.39 -23.61
CA ASN A 375 1.97 -12.83 -23.40
C ASN A 375 2.94 -13.82 -22.72
N PHE A 376 2.54 -15.08 -22.58
CA PHE A 376 3.44 -16.16 -22.16
C PHE A 376 4.14 -16.76 -23.40
N PRO A 377 5.48 -16.86 -23.43
CA PRO A 377 6.22 -17.38 -24.58
C PRO A 377 5.97 -18.86 -24.86
#